data_AF-W4RP91-F1
#
_entry.id   AF-W4RP91-F1
#
_cell.length_a   1.000
_cell.length_b   1.000
_cell.length_c   1.000
_cell.angle_alpha   90.00
_cell.angle_beta   90.00
_cell.angle_gamma   90.00
#
_symmetry.space_group_name_H-M   'P 1'
#
loop_
_entity.id
_entity.type
_entity.pdbx_description
1 polymer ?
#
loop_
_entity_poly.entity_id
_entity_poly.type
_entity_poly.pdbx_seq_one_letter_code
_entity_poly.pdbx_strand_id
1 'polypeptide(L)'
;MLSYPNDQHVHIEKTALADYAFEYGINHSAILLGYGMLFNHSYEPNATYEINFDNHTFDFYAYRDISAGEEIFINYNGEEDNNDPLWFNKEEE
;
A
#
# COMPACT_ATOMS: atom_id res chain seq x y z
N MET A 1 -5.00 -3.20 11.03
CA MET A 1 -4.62 -4.04 9.87
C MET A 1 -4.73 -5.51 10.24
N LEU A 2 -4.61 -6.42 9.28
CA LEU A 2 -4.42 -7.86 9.50
C LEU A 2 -3.03 -8.25 8.97
N SER A 3 -2.04 -8.40 9.85
CA SER A 3 -0.69 -8.84 9.48
C SER A 3 -0.61 -10.37 9.40
N TYR A 4 0.21 -10.87 8.48
CA TYR A 4 0.51 -12.30 8.33
C TYR A 4 1.99 -12.50 7.98
N PRO A 5 2.61 -13.64 8.35
CA PRO A 5 4.00 -13.92 8.02
C PRO A 5 4.23 -14.10 6.51
N ASN A 6 5.40 -13.69 6.02
CA ASN A 6 5.72 -13.71 4.57
C ASN A 6 5.68 -15.12 3.94
N ASP A 7 5.93 -16.17 4.72
CA ASP A 7 5.84 -17.56 4.21
C ASP A 7 4.40 -17.96 3.83
N GLN A 8 3.39 -17.23 4.31
CA GLN A 8 1.99 -17.41 3.92
C GLN A 8 1.60 -16.60 2.68
N HIS A 9 2.44 -15.67 2.23
CA HIS A 9 2.12 -14.78 1.10
C HIS A 9 1.85 -15.56 -0.20
N VAL A 10 2.55 -16.69 -0.40
CA VAL A 10 2.32 -17.62 -1.53
C VAL A 10 0.87 -18.14 -1.65
N HIS A 11 0.10 -18.09 -0.56
CA HIS A 11 -1.32 -18.43 -0.57
C HIS A 11 -2.20 -17.22 -0.91
N ILE A 12 -1.79 -16.02 -0.51
CA ILE A 12 -2.49 -14.75 -0.78
C ILE A 12 -2.37 -14.36 -2.25
N GLU A 13 -1.18 -14.54 -2.84
CA GLU A 13 -0.89 -14.29 -4.26
C GLU A 13 -1.82 -15.04 -5.22
N LYS A 14 -2.46 -16.13 -4.77
CA LYS A 14 -3.40 -16.94 -5.56
C LYS A 14 -4.83 -16.39 -5.54
N THR A 15 -5.04 -15.24 -4.92
CA THR A 15 -6.36 -14.64 -4.70
C THR A 15 -6.36 -13.18 -5.16
N ALA A 16 -7.54 -12.58 -5.28
CA ALA A 16 -7.67 -11.16 -5.58
C ALA A 16 -7.07 -10.23 -4.49
N LEU A 17 -6.71 -10.75 -3.32
CA LEU A 17 -6.06 -9.97 -2.26
C LEU A 17 -4.57 -9.70 -2.54
N ALA A 18 -3.98 -10.35 -3.54
CA ALA A 18 -2.59 -10.14 -3.95
C ALA A 18 -2.31 -8.65 -4.21
N ASP A 19 -3.20 -7.97 -4.92
CA ASP A 19 -3.07 -6.56 -5.31
C ASP A 19 -3.27 -5.55 -4.17
N TYR A 20 -3.63 -6.03 -2.97
CA TYR A 20 -3.97 -5.20 -1.81
C TYR A 20 -3.05 -5.46 -0.60
N ALA A 21 -2.04 -6.32 -0.75
CA ALA A 21 -1.10 -6.62 0.31
C ALA A 21 -0.02 -5.54 0.42
N PHE A 22 0.25 -5.11 1.65
CA PHE A 22 1.31 -4.16 1.99
C PHE A 22 2.46 -4.89 2.68
N GLU A 23 3.70 -4.45 2.44
CA GLU A 23 4.84 -4.90 3.24
C GLU A 23 4.75 -4.34 4.66
N TYR A 24 5.06 -5.18 5.65
CA TYR A 24 4.98 -4.80 7.07
C TYR A 24 6.21 -5.29 7.85
N GLY A 25 7.29 -4.50 7.77
CA GLY A 25 8.57 -4.85 8.37
C GLY A 25 9.24 -6.04 7.67
N ILE A 26 10.18 -6.71 8.36
CA ILE A 26 11.11 -7.64 7.70
C ILE A 26 10.46 -8.96 7.27
N ASN A 27 9.48 -9.48 8.03
CA ASN A 27 8.98 -10.86 7.88
C ASN A 27 7.46 -10.96 7.80
N HIS A 28 6.76 -9.84 7.66
CA HIS A 28 5.31 -9.82 7.58
C HIS A 28 4.84 -8.96 6.42
N SER A 29 3.69 -9.32 5.89
CA SER A 29 2.85 -8.49 5.06
C SER A 29 1.55 -8.20 5.82
N ALA A 30 0.77 -7.25 5.33
CA ALA A 30 -0.50 -6.90 5.95
C ALA A 30 -1.58 -6.62 4.90
N ILE A 31 -2.80 -6.98 5.25
CA ILE A 31 -4.01 -6.46 4.60
C ILE A 31 -4.49 -5.28 5.44
N LEU A 32 -4.57 -4.10 4.84
CA LEU A 32 -5.06 -2.93 5.56
C LEU A 32 -6.58 -3.01 5.69
N LEU A 33 -7.11 -2.61 6.84
CA LEU A 33 -8.54 -2.52 7.06
C LEU A 33 -8.96 -1.05 7.03
N GLY A 34 -10.26 -0.77 7.26
CA GLY A 34 -10.76 0.60 7.15
C GLY A 34 -10.62 1.12 5.71
N TYR A 35 -10.06 2.32 5.54
CA TYR A 35 -9.85 2.92 4.23
C TYR A 35 -8.55 2.52 3.53
N GLY A 36 -7.62 1.83 4.21
CA GLY A 36 -6.26 1.62 3.70
C GLY A 36 -6.16 0.86 2.38
N MET A 37 -7.10 -0.03 2.07
CA MET A 37 -7.17 -0.74 0.78
C MET A 37 -7.92 0.02 -0.32
N LEU A 38 -8.47 1.19 -0.02
CA LEU A 38 -9.32 1.93 -0.96
C LEU A 38 -8.56 3.06 -1.67
N PHE A 39 -7.36 3.42 -1.20
CA PHE A 39 -6.55 4.45 -1.85
C PHE A 39 -5.93 3.89 -3.12
N ASN A 40 -6.19 4.56 -4.24
CA ASN A 40 -5.60 4.20 -5.52
C ASN A 40 -4.16 4.69 -5.64
N HIS A 41 -3.47 4.15 -6.65
CA HIS A 41 -2.12 4.53 -6.98
C HIS A 41 -2.03 5.82 -7.81
N SER A 42 -1.03 6.65 -7.53
CA SER A 42 -0.48 7.66 -8.44
C SER A 42 1.03 7.79 -8.22
N TYR A 43 1.81 8.01 -9.29
CA TYR A 43 3.21 8.46 -9.20
C TYR A 43 3.35 9.93 -8.81
N GLU A 44 2.25 10.68 -8.83
CA GLU A 44 2.14 12.02 -8.24
C GLU A 44 1.11 11.97 -7.08
N PRO A 45 1.42 11.28 -5.97
CA PRO A 45 0.48 11.09 -4.88
C PRO A 45 0.19 12.39 -4.13
N ASN A 46 -0.94 12.45 -3.44
CA ASN A 46 -1.30 13.57 -2.56
C ASN A 46 -1.40 13.15 -1.08
N ALA A 47 -1.23 11.86 -0.80
CA ALA A 47 -1.03 11.32 0.54
C ALA A 47 0.17 10.36 0.57
N THR A 48 0.77 10.26 1.75
CA THR A 48 1.79 9.26 2.09
C THR A 48 1.34 8.47 3.32
N TYR A 49 2.06 7.42 3.68
CA TYR A 49 1.77 6.64 4.88
C TYR A 49 3.04 6.24 5.61
N GLU A 50 2.93 6.12 6.93
CA GLU A 50 3.96 5.57 7.79
C GLU A 50 3.45 4.35 8.52
N ILE A 51 4.35 3.40 8.79
CA ILE A 51 4.04 2.20 9.55
C ILE A 51 4.25 2.49 11.04
N ASN A 52 3.16 2.49 11.80
CA ASN A 52 3.19 2.61 13.25
C ASN A 52 3.28 1.24 13.89
N PHE A 53 4.49 0.80 14.22
CA PHE A 53 4.74 -0.53 14.79
C PHE A 53 4.17 -0.70 16.20
N ASP A 54 4.11 0.36 17.00
CA ASP A 54 3.59 0.31 18.37
C ASP A 54 2.08 0.05 18.38
N ASN A 55 1.35 0.68 17.44
CA ASN A 55 -0.11 0.57 17.35
C ASN A 55 -0.59 -0.47 16.34
N HIS A 56 0.31 -1.06 15.55
CA HIS A 56 -0.03 -1.96 14.45
C HIS A 56 -1.01 -1.31 13.44
N THR A 57 -0.70 -0.07 13.05
CA THR A 57 -1.47 0.71 12.08
C THR A 57 -0.61 1.24 10.94
N PHE A 58 -1.27 1.55 9.83
CA PHE A 58 -0.73 2.38 8.76
C PHE A 58 -1.41 3.74 8.92
N ASP A 59 -0.61 4.76 9.18
CA ASP A 59 -1.10 6.10 9.44
C ASP A 59 -0.91 6.92 8.17
N PHE A 60 -2.01 7.39 7.59
CA PHE A 60 -2.01 8.13 6.33
C PHE A 60 -2.02 9.63 6.58
N TYR A 61 -1.17 10.35 5.85
CA TYR A 61 -0.99 11.80 5.99
C TYR A 61 -1.09 12.47 4.63
N ALA A 62 -1.70 13.66 4.60
CA ALA A 62 -1.67 14.50 3.41
C ALA A 62 -0.22 14.93 3.12
N TYR A 63 0.25 14.66 1.91
CA TYR A 63 1.59 15.05 1.45
C TYR A 63 1.61 16.46 0.87
N ARG A 64 0.44 16.94 0.43
CA ARG A 64 0.17 18.32 0.01
C ARG A 64 -1.27 18.68 0.36
N ASP A 65 -1.65 19.94 0.16
CA ASP A 65 -3.05 20.36 0.29
C ASP A 65 -3.97 19.53 -0.63
N ILE A 66 -5.09 19.07 -0.09
CA ILE A 66 -6.11 18.26 -0.77
C ILE A 66 -7.43 19.01 -0.75
N SER A 67 -8.00 19.29 -1.92
CA SER A 67 -9.27 20.00 -2.03
C SER A 67 -10.48 19.08 -1.82
N ALA A 68 -11.62 19.64 -1.40
CA ALA A 68 -12.85 18.85 -1.27
C ALA A 68 -13.26 18.25 -2.63
N GLY A 69 -13.45 16.93 -2.66
CA GLY A 69 -13.78 16.17 -3.88
C GLY A 69 -12.58 15.70 -4.69
N GLU A 70 -11.35 16.07 -4.30
CA GLU A 70 -10.13 15.48 -4.84
C GLU A 70 -9.95 14.05 -4.31
N GLU A 71 -9.62 13.11 -5.19
CA GLU A 71 -9.33 11.72 -4.81
C GLU A 71 -7.97 11.64 -4.10
N ILE A 72 -7.89 10.78 -3.09
CA ILE A 72 -6.66 10.55 -2.33
C ILE A 72 -5.89 9.41 -2.99
N PHE A 73 -4.67 9.72 -3.44
CA PHE A 73 -3.76 8.77 -4.05
C PHE A 73 -2.52 8.59 -3.19
N ILE A 74 -2.03 7.35 -3.16
CA ILE A 74 -0.75 6.96 -2.56
C ILE A 74 0.18 6.41 -3.64
N ASN A 75 1.48 6.36 -3.36
CA ASN A 75 2.40 5.59 -4.20
C ASN A 75 2.43 4.13 -3.71
N TYR A 76 2.18 3.17 -4.61
CA TYR A 76 2.17 1.74 -4.26
C TYR A 76 3.58 1.19 -4.06
N ASN A 77 4.61 1.91 -4.54
CA ASN A 77 6.01 1.62 -4.24
C ASN A 77 6.43 2.06 -2.82
N GLY A 78 5.52 2.63 -2.03
CA GLY A 78 5.77 3.12 -0.68
C GLY A 78 6.29 4.55 -0.63
N GLU A 79 7.47 4.79 -1.21
CA GLU A 79 8.08 6.13 -1.26
C GLU A 79 7.38 7.03 -2.29
N GLU A 80 7.10 8.29 -1.92
CA GLU A 80 6.36 9.23 -2.77
C GLU A 80 7.01 9.50 -4.14
N ASP A 81 8.34 9.49 -4.23
CA ASP A 81 9.13 9.79 -5.42
C ASP A 81 9.62 8.54 -6.17
N ASN A 82 9.24 7.34 -5.71
CA ASN A 82 9.59 6.10 -6.36
C ASN A 82 8.74 5.86 -7.62
N ASN A 83 9.39 5.93 -8.78
CA ASN A 83 8.80 5.76 -10.11
C ASN A 83 9.07 4.37 -10.73
N ASP A 84 9.39 3.38 -9.91
CA ASP A 84 9.63 2.01 -10.39
C ASP A 84 8.34 1.41 -10.97
N PRO A 85 8.43 0.60 -12.04
CA PRO A 85 7.27 -0.04 -12.63
C PRO A 85 6.56 -1.00 -11.66
N LEU A 86 5.27 -0.76 -11.45
CA LEU A 86 4.40 -1.65 -10.66
C LEU A 86 4.24 -3.04 -11.27
N TRP A 87 3.89 -4.01 -10.42
CA TRP A 87 3.80 -5.43 -10.74
C TRP A 87 2.81 -5.77 -11.86
N PHE A 88 1.78 -4.94 -12.07
CA PHE A 88 0.81 -5.09 -13.17
C PHE A 88 1.22 -4.38 -14.48
N ASN A 89 2.31 -3.60 -14.47
CA ASN A 89 2.87 -2.97 -15.68
C ASN A 89 4.07 -3.75 -16.24
N LYS A 90 4.52 -4.80 -15.55
CA LYS A 90 5.56 -5.69 -16.06
C LYS A 90 4.90 -6.60 -17.10
N GLU A 91 5.33 -6.49 -18.36
CA GLU A 91 4.91 -7.44 -19.41
C GLU A 91 5.23 -8.85 -18.91
N GLU A 92 4.27 -9.77 -19.03
CA GLU A 92 4.50 -11.20 -18.76
C GLU A 92 5.64 -11.69 -19.67
N GLU A 93 6.78 -12.07 -19.09
CA GLU A 93 7.81 -12.88 -19.79
C GLU A 93 7.36 -14.35 -19.92
#